data_AF-A0A7V9ZQ73-F1
#
_entry.id   AF-A0A7V9ZQ73-F1
#
_cell.length_a   1.000
_cell.length_b   1.000
_cell.length_c   1.000
_cell.angle_alpha   90.00
_cell.angle_beta   90.00
_cell.angle_gamma   90.00
#
_symmetry.space_group_name_H-M   'P 1'
#
loop_
_entity.id
_entity.type
_entity.pdbx_description
1 polymer ?
#
loop_
_entity_poly.entity_id
_entity_poly.type
_entity_poly.pdbx_seq_one_letter_code
_entity_poly.pdbx_strand_id
1 'polypeptide(L)'
;DAPRFSRIVIRDNGNGFTPRALASLFYNIGGSPKRTRAGIDMGVVSNADKALSPGGRRLIGKIGIGLFSVAQLTREFQIITKTADSRIRTIADVVLFTHSEDDLQEQVLPGEEEPKFRTGTVSIQSVPADDPDSHGTEVILRNLHPQTLEDLGSRARWEMCRGTHSSVIGEDASPPPCPDYHIGRVSSSGSDRMVERPRLPWLKTDSPDARFRKLIAAIDEKLTETESPKLEQTFDNYLQLLWFLALEAPLDYVDKHPF
;
A
#
# COMPACT_ATOMS: atom_id res chain seq x y z
N ASP A 1 7.86 9.10 -1.50
CA ASP A 1 8.51 10.31 -0.94
C ASP A 1 8.86 10.08 0.54
N ALA A 2 9.57 9.00 0.84
CA ALA A 2 10.01 8.73 2.20
C ALA A 2 11.00 9.83 2.68
N PRO A 3 10.93 10.29 3.93
CA PRO A 3 10.06 9.81 5.02
C PRO A 3 8.74 10.58 5.22
N ARG A 4 8.29 11.33 4.21
CA ARG A 4 7.10 12.21 4.32
C ARG A 4 5.79 11.49 4.03
N PHE A 5 5.83 10.57 3.07
CA PHE A 5 4.67 9.75 2.67
C PHE A 5 3.42 10.58 2.36
N SER A 6 3.57 11.73 1.70
CA SER A 6 2.44 12.59 1.31
C SER A 6 1.46 11.86 0.38
N ARG A 7 1.95 10.85 -0.34
CA ARG A 7 1.15 9.92 -1.14
C ARG A 7 1.84 8.57 -1.28
N ILE A 8 1.05 7.51 -1.44
CA ILE A 8 1.54 6.20 -1.89
C ILE A 8 0.96 5.94 -3.28
N VAL A 9 1.83 5.56 -4.22
CA VAL A 9 1.44 5.24 -5.59
C VAL A 9 1.84 3.81 -5.88
N ILE A 10 0.87 2.97 -6.18
CA ILE A 10 1.07 1.58 -6.60
C ILE A 10 0.70 1.49 -8.08
N ARG A 11 1.56 0.88 -8.89
CA ARG A 11 1.35 0.70 -10.33
C ARG A 11 1.58 -0.74 -10.72
N ASP A 12 0.73 -1.26 -11.58
CA ASP A 12 0.92 -2.52 -12.28
C ASP A 12 0.73 -2.33 -13.79
N ASN A 13 1.31 -3.24 -14.56
CA ASN A 13 1.12 -3.38 -16.00
C ASN A 13 0.18 -4.56 -16.32
N GLY A 14 -0.78 -4.85 -15.44
CA GLY A 14 -1.78 -5.88 -15.65
C GLY A 14 -2.79 -5.51 -16.74
N ASN A 15 -3.88 -6.26 -16.83
CA ASN A 15 -4.89 -6.04 -17.87
C ASN A 15 -5.66 -4.70 -17.72
N GLY A 16 -5.61 -4.07 -16.56
CA GLY A 16 -6.47 -2.95 -16.22
C GLY A 16 -7.96 -3.33 -16.10
N PHE A 17 -8.82 -2.32 -16.02
CA PHE A 17 -10.27 -2.46 -15.97
C PHE A 17 -10.95 -1.62 -17.06
N THR A 18 -12.05 -2.15 -17.59
CA THR A 18 -13.02 -1.35 -18.36
C THR A 18 -13.83 -0.45 -17.43
N PRO A 19 -14.46 0.63 -17.91
CA PRO A 19 -15.32 1.48 -17.08
C PRO A 19 -16.41 0.69 -16.35
N ARG A 20 -17.01 -0.28 -17.03
CA ARG A 20 -18.04 -1.17 -16.46
C ARG A 20 -17.47 -2.08 -15.37
N ALA A 21 -16.30 -2.66 -15.60
CA ALA A 21 -15.65 -3.53 -14.61
C ALA A 21 -15.26 -2.74 -13.35
N LEU A 22 -14.76 -1.51 -13.52
CA LEU A 22 -14.42 -0.62 -12.41
C LEU A 22 -15.66 -0.19 -11.62
N ALA A 23 -16.74 0.21 -12.30
CA ALA A 23 -18.01 0.51 -11.64
C ALA A 23 -18.53 -0.70 -10.85
N SER A 24 -18.50 -1.89 -11.46
CA SER A 24 -18.93 -3.13 -10.81
C SER A 24 -18.11 -3.47 -9.56
N LEU A 25 -16.82 -3.11 -9.50
CA LEU A 25 -15.98 -3.28 -8.32
C LEU A 25 -16.52 -2.49 -7.12
N PHE A 26 -16.97 -1.26 -7.34
CA PHE A 26 -17.50 -0.38 -6.29
C PHE A 26 -18.95 -0.66 -5.92
N TYR A 27 -19.78 -1.16 -6.85
CA TYR A 27 -21.16 -1.55 -6.52
C TYR A 27 -21.26 -2.89 -5.79
N ASN A 28 -20.24 -3.75 -5.92
CA ASN A 28 -20.23 -5.09 -5.33
C ASN A 28 -19.03 -5.28 -4.38
N ILE A 29 -18.69 -4.27 -3.57
CA ILE A 29 -17.60 -4.42 -2.61
C ILE A 29 -17.98 -5.53 -1.60
N GLY A 30 -17.15 -6.59 -1.51
CA GLY A 30 -17.47 -7.84 -0.80
C GLY A 30 -17.95 -8.99 -1.72
N GLY A 31 -18.35 -8.68 -2.95
CA GLY A 31 -18.75 -9.61 -4.01
C GLY A 31 -17.79 -9.55 -5.21
N SER A 32 -16.66 -10.25 -5.11
CA SER A 32 -15.67 -10.28 -6.19
C SER A 32 -16.23 -10.92 -7.48
N PRO A 33 -16.12 -10.27 -8.65
CA PRO A 33 -16.47 -10.91 -9.92
C PRO A 33 -15.45 -12.00 -10.30
N LYS A 34 -14.26 -12.02 -9.67
CA LYS A 34 -13.25 -13.07 -9.88
C LYS A 34 -13.84 -14.43 -9.50
N ARG A 35 -13.61 -15.42 -10.37
CA ARG A 35 -14.12 -16.80 -10.27
C ARG A 35 -15.65 -16.96 -10.48
N THR A 36 -16.35 -15.93 -10.96
CA THR A 36 -17.79 -16.01 -11.31
C THR A 36 -18.01 -15.95 -12.82
N ARG A 37 -19.22 -16.28 -13.30
CA ARG A 37 -19.60 -16.12 -14.72
C ARG A 37 -19.56 -14.65 -15.16
N ALA A 38 -19.96 -13.72 -14.29
CA ALA A 38 -19.91 -12.29 -14.57
C ALA A 38 -18.47 -11.77 -14.78
N GLY A 39 -17.47 -12.42 -14.20
CA GLY A 39 -16.05 -12.08 -14.40
C GLY A 39 -15.54 -12.35 -15.82
N ILE A 40 -16.17 -13.27 -16.56
CA ILE A 40 -15.85 -13.55 -17.96
C ILE A 40 -16.30 -12.39 -18.83
N ASP A 41 -17.56 -11.98 -18.70
CA ASP A 41 -18.16 -10.89 -19.48
C ASP A 41 -17.49 -9.53 -19.23
N MET A 42 -16.85 -9.38 -18.06
CA MET A 42 -16.11 -8.17 -17.68
C MET A 42 -14.62 -8.21 -18.06
N GLY A 43 -14.12 -9.29 -18.66
CA GLY A 43 -12.71 -9.44 -19.05
C GLY A 43 -11.74 -9.58 -17.88
N VAL A 44 -12.21 -10.03 -16.72
CA VAL A 44 -11.42 -10.14 -15.48
C VAL A 44 -10.82 -11.54 -15.31
N VAL A 45 -11.43 -12.57 -15.90
CA VAL A 45 -11.01 -13.98 -15.82
C VAL A 45 -10.90 -14.61 -17.20
N SER A 46 -10.16 -15.71 -17.33
CA SER A 46 -10.08 -16.48 -18.58
C SER A 46 -11.41 -17.19 -18.89
N ASN A 47 -11.74 -17.26 -20.19
CA ASN A 47 -12.90 -18.02 -20.69
C ASN A 47 -12.76 -19.52 -20.42
N ALA A 48 -11.52 -20.04 -20.40
CA ALA A 48 -11.24 -21.46 -20.24
C ALA A 48 -11.12 -21.87 -18.76
N ASP A 49 -10.54 -21.03 -17.91
CA ASP A 49 -10.38 -21.30 -16.48
C ASP A 49 -10.63 -20.04 -15.64
N LYS A 50 -11.69 -20.09 -14.82
CA LYS A 50 -12.11 -19.01 -13.93
C LYS A 50 -11.15 -18.74 -12.78
N ALA A 51 -10.22 -19.67 -12.50
CA ALA A 51 -9.14 -19.47 -11.53
C ALA A 51 -7.98 -18.66 -12.11
N LEU A 52 -7.94 -18.42 -13.42
CA LEU A 52 -6.89 -17.69 -14.12
C LEU A 52 -7.41 -16.34 -14.64
N SER A 53 -6.51 -15.37 -14.74
CA SER A 53 -6.70 -14.16 -15.53
C SER A 53 -6.70 -14.48 -17.03
N PRO A 54 -7.15 -13.57 -17.91
CA PRO A 54 -7.06 -13.78 -19.36
C PRO A 54 -5.64 -14.13 -19.84
N GLY A 55 -4.61 -13.57 -19.21
CA GLY A 55 -3.19 -13.87 -19.47
C GLY A 55 -2.65 -15.11 -18.75
N GLY A 56 -3.50 -15.97 -18.19
CA GLY A 56 -3.09 -17.25 -17.58
C GLY A 56 -2.58 -17.16 -16.13
N ARG A 57 -2.38 -15.96 -15.56
CA ARG A 57 -1.96 -15.81 -14.16
C ARG A 57 -3.05 -16.28 -13.19
N ARG A 58 -2.68 -17.03 -12.15
CA ARG A 58 -3.60 -17.45 -11.08
C ARG A 58 -4.19 -16.26 -10.32
N LEU A 59 -5.50 -16.24 -10.18
CA LEU A 59 -6.24 -15.21 -9.43
C LEU A 59 -6.20 -15.53 -7.94
N ILE A 60 -5.56 -14.66 -7.15
CA ILE A 60 -5.33 -14.86 -5.71
C ILE A 60 -6.56 -14.43 -4.88
N GLY A 61 -7.13 -13.26 -5.15
CA GLY A 61 -8.25 -12.70 -4.39
C GLY A 61 -9.62 -13.29 -4.74
N LYS A 62 -10.40 -13.67 -3.71
CA LYS A 62 -11.76 -14.26 -3.83
C LYS A 62 -12.89 -13.36 -3.35
N ILE A 63 -12.66 -12.43 -2.41
CA ILE A 63 -13.75 -11.80 -1.62
C ILE A 63 -13.86 -10.27 -1.86
N GLY A 64 -13.03 -9.68 -2.73
CA GLY A 64 -13.13 -8.23 -3.02
C GLY A 64 -12.78 -7.32 -1.83
N ILE A 65 -12.31 -7.89 -0.72
CA ILE A 65 -11.94 -7.18 0.52
C ILE A 65 -10.64 -6.38 0.42
N GLY A 66 -9.82 -6.62 -0.61
CA GLY A 66 -8.54 -5.92 -0.79
C GLY A 66 -8.69 -4.41 -1.04
N LEU A 67 -9.89 -3.95 -1.41
CA LEU A 67 -10.18 -2.52 -1.48
C LEU A 67 -10.45 -1.92 -0.09
N PHE A 68 -11.01 -2.70 0.85
CA PHE A 68 -11.20 -2.27 2.24
C PHE A 68 -9.90 -2.18 3.02
N SER A 69 -8.88 -2.96 2.68
CA SER A 69 -7.54 -2.77 3.30
C SER A 69 -6.94 -1.41 2.93
N VAL A 70 -7.30 -0.81 1.79
CA VAL A 70 -6.88 0.57 1.45
C VAL A 70 -7.50 1.57 2.43
N ALA A 71 -8.73 1.31 2.89
CA ALA A 71 -9.44 2.16 3.87
C ALA A 71 -8.74 2.24 5.23
N GLN A 72 -7.89 1.27 5.56
CA GLN A 72 -7.07 1.27 6.77
C GLN A 72 -5.91 2.26 6.67
N LEU A 73 -5.48 2.59 5.45
CA LEU A 73 -4.35 3.49 5.19
C LEU A 73 -4.80 4.91 4.88
N THR A 74 -5.95 5.06 4.21
CA THR A 74 -6.50 6.36 3.82
C THR A 74 -8.02 6.31 3.60
N ARG A 75 -8.67 7.46 3.71
CA ARG A 75 -10.06 7.68 3.29
C ARG A 75 -10.21 8.14 1.85
N GLU A 76 -9.13 8.58 1.23
CA GLU A 76 -9.12 9.20 -0.08
C GLU A 76 -8.09 8.53 -0.97
N PHE A 77 -8.58 7.86 -2.01
CA PHE A 77 -7.71 7.24 -2.99
C PHE A 77 -8.32 7.32 -4.39
N GLN A 78 -7.44 7.24 -5.38
CA GLN A 78 -7.79 7.29 -6.79
C GLN A 78 -7.33 6.01 -7.47
N ILE A 79 -8.18 5.43 -8.31
CA ILE A 79 -7.82 4.32 -9.20
C ILE A 79 -7.82 4.84 -10.63
N ILE A 80 -6.66 4.76 -11.29
CA ILE A 80 -6.49 5.09 -12.70
C ILE A 80 -6.22 3.79 -13.43
N THR A 81 -6.99 3.48 -14.48
CA THR A 81 -6.86 2.19 -15.15
C THR A 81 -7.15 2.28 -16.65
N LYS A 82 -6.46 1.46 -17.42
CA LYS A 82 -6.56 1.41 -18.88
C LYS A 82 -6.30 -0.02 -19.34
N THR A 83 -7.15 -0.54 -20.20
CA THR A 83 -6.92 -1.82 -20.88
C THR A 83 -6.02 -1.61 -22.10
N ALA A 84 -5.30 -2.66 -22.53
CA ALA A 84 -4.54 -2.64 -23.77
C ALA A 84 -5.43 -2.22 -24.95
N ASP A 85 -4.86 -1.49 -25.91
CA ASP A 85 -5.50 -0.98 -27.13
C ASP A 85 -6.67 0.00 -26.94
N SER A 86 -7.08 0.27 -25.69
CA SER A 86 -8.08 1.28 -25.39
C SER A 86 -7.51 2.69 -25.62
N ARG A 87 -8.31 3.58 -26.22
CA ARG A 87 -8.04 5.03 -26.27
C ARG A 87 -8.70 5.79 -25.12
N ILE A 88 -9.14 5.07 -24.10
CA ILE A 88 -9.83 5.60 -22.93
C ILE A 88 -9.11 5.12 -21.69
N ARG A 89 -8.79 6.05 -20.81
CA ARG A 89 -8.35 5.82 -19.44
C ARG A 89 -9.52 6.12 -18.52
N THR A 90 -9.76 5.25 -17.55
CA THR A 90 -10.80 5.43 -16.55
C THR A 90 -10.17 5.87 -15.24
N ILE A 91 -10.73 6.91 -14.63
CA ILE A 91 -10.30 7.45 -13.34
C ILE A 91 -11.48 7.30 -12.38
N ALA A 92 -11.25 6.68 -11.22
CA ALA A 92 -12.19 6.61 -10.13
C ALA A 92 -11.62 7.31 -8.90
N ASP A 93 -12.27 8.38 -8.46
CA ASP A 93 -11.97 9.07 -7.21
C ASP A 93 -12.89 8.54 -6.11
N VAL A 94 -12.31 8.07 -5.01
CA VAL A 94 -13.02 7.40 -3.92
C VAL A 94 -12.81 8.15 -2.62
N VAL A 95 -13.91 8.47 -1.95
CA VAL A 95 -13.92 9.06 -0.60
C VAL A 95 -14.76 8.19 0.31
N LEU A 96 -14.16 7.68 1.38
CA LEU A 96 -14.82 6.83 2.37
C LEU A 96 -15.25 7.66 3.59
N PHE A 97 -16.48 7.46 4.05
CA PHE A 97 -17.00 8.16 5.22
C PHE A 97 -16.69 7.39 6.51
N THR A 98 -16.61 8.13 7.61
CA THR A 98 -16.64 7.59 8.97
C THR A 98 -18.03 7.87 9.52
N HIS A 99 -18.80 6.82 9.79
CA HIS A 99 -20.02 6.93 10.58
C HIS A 99 -19.69 6.49 12.00
N SER A 100 -19.92 7.35 12.99
CA SER A 100 -20.05 6.89 14.36
C SER A 100 -21.50 6.42 14.59
N GLU A 101 -21.71 5.51 15.55
CA GLU A 101 -23.08 5.09 15.91
C GLU A 101 -23.92 6.27 16.42
N ASP A 102 -23.27 7.28 17.01
CA ASP A 102 -23.90 8.50 17.51
C ASP A 102 -24.44 9.38 16.35
N ASP A 103 -23.69 9.50 15.24
CA ASP A 103 -24.11 10.25 14.04
C ASP A 103 -25.36 9.66 13.38
N LEU A 104 -25.60 8.37 13.57
CA LEU A 104 -26.75 7.65 13.00
C LEU A 104 -28.03 7.84 13.83
N GLN A 105 -27.91 8.07 15.14
CA GLN A 105 -29.07 8.32 16.02
C GLN A 105 -29.61 9.75 15.86
N GLU A 106 -28.75 10.73 15.60
CA GLU A 106 -29.17 12.13 15.43
C GLU A 106 -29.89 12.40 14.09
N GLN A 107 -29.78 11.51 13.10
CA GLN A 107 -30.35 11.69 11.76
C GLN A 107 -31.73 11.05 11.54
N VAL A 108 -32.30 10.37 12.55
CA VAL A 108 -33.63 9.74 12.43
C VAL A 108 -34.69 10.66 13.05
N LEU A 109 -35.38 11.45 12.21
CA LEU A 109 -36.60 12.13 12.62
C LEU A 109 -37.73 11.09 12.80
N PRO A 110 -38.61 11.25 13.81
CA PRO A 110 -39.69 10.29 14.04
C PRO A 110 -40.67 10.25 12.85
N GLY A 111 -40.64 9.15 12.10
CA GLY A 111 -41.52 8.88 10.96
C GLY A 111 -40.83 8.76 9.59
N GLU A 112 -39.50 8.94 9.50
CA GLU A 112 -38.74 8.74 8.26
C GLU A 112 -38.11 7.33 8.18
N GLU A 113 -37.92 6.83 6.95
CA GLU A 113 -37.20 5.57 6.71
C GLU A 113 -35.76 5.69 7.24
N GLU A 114 -35.24 4.62 7.85
CA GLU A 114 -33.86 4.59 8.32
C GLU A 114 -32.89 5.02 7.19
N PRO A 115 -31.99 5.99 7.44
CA PRO A 115 -31.07 6.47 6.43
C PRO A 115 -30.21 5.30 5.94
N LYS A 116 -30.26 5.03 4.62
CA LYS A 116 -29.44 3.98 3.99
C LYS A 116 -27.97 4.25 4.34
N PHE A 117 -27.32 3.28 4.99
CA PHE A 117 -25.92 3.40 5.36
C PHE A 117 -25.05 3.66 4.12
N ARG A 118 -24.35 4.81 4.09
CA ARG A 118 -23.52 5.24 2.96
C ARG A 118 -22.04 5.11 3.28
N THR A 119 -21.39 4.03 2.89
CA THR A 119 -19.96 3.79 3.19
C THR A 119 -19.00 4.82 2.56
N GLY A 120 -19.42 5.52 1.51
CA GLY A 120 -18.61 6.52 0.83
C GLY A 120 -19.21 7.00 -0.49
N THR A 121 -18.41 7.71 -1.28
CA THR A 121 -18.72 8.14 -2.64
C THR A 121 -17.62 7.74 -3.60
N VAL A 122 -18.01 7.47 -4.85
CA VAL A 122 -17.09 7.26 -5.97
C VAL A 122 -17.52 8.10 -7.16
N SER A 123 -16.58 8.80 -7.77
CA SER A 123 -16.76 9.50 -9.05
C SER A 123 -15.94 8.78 -10.12
N ILE A 124 -16.58 8.31 -11.18
CA ILE A 124 -15.91 7.59 -12.28
C ILE A 124 -15.97 8.44 -13.54
N GLN A 125 -14.80 8.70 -14.12
CA GLN A 125 -14.65 9.50 -15.33
C GLN A 125 -13.85 8.72 -16.38
N SER A 126 -14.24 8.87 -17.65
CA SER A 126 -13.50 8.35 -18.80
C SER A 126 -12.82 9.52 -19.50
N VAL A 127 -11.49 9.44 -19.66
CA VAL A 127 -10.69 10.46 -20.32
C VAL A 127 -10.01 9.88 -21.57
N PRO A 128 -9.90 10.63 -22.67
CA PRO A 128 -9.11 10.21 -23.83
C PRO A 128 -7.66 9.90 -23.44
N ALA A 129 -7.06 8.91 -24.10
CA ALA A 129 -5.70 8.46 -23.89
C ALA A 129 -5.00 8.26 -25.24
N ASP A 130 -3.86 8.95 -25.42
CA ASP A 130 -3.08 8.96 -26.66
C ASP A 130 -1.90 7.97 -26.64
N ASP A 131 -1.85 7.10 -25.61
CA ASP A 131 -0.82 6.09 -25.39
C ASP A 131 -1.40 4.68 -25.53
N PRO A 132 -1.61 4.15 -26.76
CA PRO A 132 -2.30 2.88 -26.99
C PRO A 132 -1.62 1.69 -26.30
N ASP A 133 -0.28 1.67 -26.28
CA ASP A 133 0.53 0.58 -25.73
C ASP A 133 0.55 0.53 -24.20
N SER A 134 0.12 1.61 -23.54
CA SER A 134 0.08 1.73 -22.08
C SER A 134 -1.16 1.06 -21.51
N HIS A 135 -0.98 0.14 -20.57
CA HIS A 135 -2.08 -0.55 -19.90
C HIS A 135 -1.73 -0.89 -18.45
N GLY A 136 -2.75 -1.17 -17.65
CA GLY A 136 -2.61 -1.54 -16.25
C GLY A 136 -3.46 -0.70 -15.31
N THR A 137 -3.06 -0.70 -14.04
CA THR A 137 -3.75 0.02 -12.98
C THR A 137 -2.76 0.77 -12.12
N GLU A 138 -3.12 2.01 -11.78
CA GLU A 138 -2.44 2.85 -10.82
C GLU A 138 -3.41 3.16 -9.68
N VAL A 139 -2.98 2.95 -8.44
CA VAL A 139 -3.73 3.30 -7.24
C VAL A 139 -2.94 4.36 -6.48
N ILE A 140 -3.55 5.52 -6.27
CA ILE A 140 -2.95 6.67 -5.61
C ILE A 140 -3.66 6.90 -4.28
N LEU A 141 -2.97 6.67 -3.18
CA LEU A 141 -3.44 6.94 -1.84
C LEU A 141 -2.97 8.34 -1.44
N ARG A 142 -3.89 9.19 -1.01
CA ARG A 142 -3.62 10.56 -0.54
C ARG A 142 -4.04 10.66 0.91
N ASN A 143 -3.63 11.71 1.64
CA ASN A 143 -4.12 11.96 3.00
C ASN A 143 -4.05 10.70 3.90
N LEU A 144 -2.87 10.06 3.95
CA LEU A 144 -2.68 8.86 4.77
C LEU A 144 -3.06 9.16 6.23
N HIS A 145 -3.63 8.16 6.90
CA HIS A 145 -3.94 8.29 8.31
C HIS A 145 -2.67 8.59 9.12
N PRO A 146 -2.75 9.46 10.15
CA PRO A 146 -1.59 9.79 10.98
C PRO A 146 -0.90 8.55 11.55
N GLN A 147 -1.66 7.55 11.99
CA GLN A 147 -1.11 6.27 12.46
C GLN A 147 -0.24 5.59 11.40
N THR A 148 -0.71 5.54 10.14
CA THR A 148 0.07 4.97 9.02
C THR A 148 1.38 5.71 8.80
N LEU A 149 1.37 7.05 8.90
CA LEU A 149 2.58 7.87 8.78
C LEU A 149 3.56 7.59 9.93
N GLU A 150 3.06 7.45 11.15
CA GLU A 150 3.87 7.16 12.33
C GLU A 150 4.50 5.77 12.27
N ASP A 151 3.73 4.78 11.81
CA ASP A 151 4.19 3.41 11.64
C ASP A 151 5.27 3.33 10.55
N LEU A 152 5.01 3.86 9.36
CA LEU A 152 5.99 3.88 8.25
C LEU A 152 7.25 4.70 8.61
N GLY A 153 7.07 5.81 9.33
CA GLY A 153 8.15 6.66 9.81
C GLY A 153 8.90 6.11 11.03
N SER A 154 8.47 4.95 11.57
CA SER A 154 9.06 4.31 12.76
C SER A 154 9.11 5.23 13.98
N ARG A 155 8.07 6.05 14.20
CA ARG A 155 8.08 7.12 15.21
C ARG A 155 8.34 6.59 16.62
N ALA A 156 7.57 5.59 17.06
CA ALA A 156 7.71 4.98 18.38
C ALA A 156 9.13 4.43 18.60
N ARG A 157 9.71 3.82 17.57
CA ARG A 157 11.07 3.30 17.62
C ARG A 157 12.10 4.42 17.80
N TRP A 158 11.99 5.50 17.03
CA TRP A 158 12.88 6.65 17.20
C TRP A 158 12.77 7.29 18.58
N GLU A 159 11.57 7.30 19.17
CA GLU A 159 11.36 7.75 20.55
C GLU A 159 12.04 6.83 21.57
N MET A 160 11.97 5.50 21.39
CA MET A 160 12.65 4.54 22.26
C MET A 160 14.18 4.62 22.17
N CYS A 161 14.73 4.69 20.96
CA CYS A 161 16.18 4.74 20.78
C CYS A 161 16.80 6.08 21.25
N ARG A 162 16.01 7.17 21.26
CA ARG A 162 16.44 8.50 21.75
C ARG A 162 16.03 8.76 23.19
N GLY A 163 15.08 7.99 23.72
CA GLY A 163 14.52 8.08 25.06
C GLY A 163 15.52 7.62 26.10
N THR A 164 16.51 8.46 26.39
CA THR A 164 17.39 8.29 27.55
C THR A 164 17.69 9.67 28.14
N HIS A 165 16.68 10.39 28.63
CA HIS A 165 16.83 11.49 29.60
C HIS A 165 15.51 11.80 30.34
N SER A 166 14.74 10.79 30.77
CA SER A 166 13.78 11.01 31.87
C SER A 166 14.08 9.98 32.94
N SER A 167 14.95 10.40 33.83
CA SER A 167 15.40 9.73 35.04
C SER A 167 14.24 9.49 36.00
N VAL A 168 13.47 8.41 35.84
CA VAL A 168 12.79 7.76 36.95
C VAL A 168 12.53 6.27 36.62
N ILE A 169 13.01 5.40 37.51
CA ILE A 169 12.74 3.96 37.66
C ILE A 169 13.58 3.00 36.80
N GLY A 170 14.63 2.45 37.43
CA GLY A 170 15.24 1.15 37.08
C GLY A 170 16.58 1.23 36.36
N GLU A 171 17.67 1.02 37.10
CA GLU A 171 19.00 0.75 36.55
C GLU A 171 18.98 -0.50 35.65
N ASP A 172 19.85 -0.51 34.63
CA ASP A 172 20.25 -1.61 33.73
C ASP A 172 19.54 -1.87 32.38
N ALA A 173 18.53 -1.08 31.97
CA ALA A 173 18.04 -1.17 30.59
C ALA A 173 18.74 -0.16 29.65
N SER A 174 19.76 -0.60 28.92
CA SER A 174 20.28 0.17 27.78
C SER A 174 19.16 0.38 26.75
N PRO A 175 19.01 1.58 26.17
CA PRO A 175 17.99 1.82 25.15
C PRO A 175 18.17 0.85 23.97
N PRO A 176 17.08 0.41 23.32
CA PRO A 176 17.19 -0.49 22.18
C PRO A 176 17.96 0.18 21.04
N PRO A 177 18.78 -0.57 20.28
CA PRO A 177 19.57 -0.01 19.20
C PRO A 177 18.69 0.58 18.10
N CYS A 178 19.12 1.74 17.57
CA CYS A 178 18.57 2.31 16.34
C CYS A 178 18.71 1.31 15.18
N PRO A 179 17.80 1.34 14.20
CA PRO A 179 17.96 0.51 13.02
C PRO A 179 19.23 0.93 12.25
N ASP A 180 20.00 -0.03 11.75
CA ASP A 180 21.23 0.25 11.00
C ASP A 180 20.95 1.00 9.70
N TYR A 181 19.86 0.65 9.02
CA TYR A 181 19.39 1.31 7.82
C TYR A 181 17.99 1.90 8.02
N HIS A 182 17.82 3.13 7.55
CA HIS A 182 16.57 3.88 7.71
C HIS A 182 16.40 5.00 6.68
N ILE A 183 15.14 5.37 6.43
CA ILE A 183 14.73 6.49 5.58
C ILE A 183 14.92 7.87 6.23
N GLY A 184 15.36 7.89 7.49
CA GLY A 184 15.48 9.11 8.28
C GLY A 184 14.14 9.61 8.81
N ARG A 185 14.12 10.84 9.30
CA ARG A 185 12.94 11.40 9.99
C ARG A 185 12.82 12.88 9.77
N VAL A 186 11.58 13.34 9.55
CA VAL A 186 11.21 14.77 9.50
C VAL A 186 10.70 15.24 10.86
N SER A 187 10.79 16.54 11.11
CA SER A 187 10.23 17.14 12.33
C SER A 187 8.71 17.08 12.32
N SER A 188 8.10 16.77 13.47
CA SER A 188 6.65 16.83 13.66
C SER A 188 6.09 18.26 13.67
N SER A 189 6.96 19.28 13.79
CA SER A 189 6.59 20.70 13.89
C SER A 189 6.17 21.35 12.55
N GLY A 190 5.83 20.56 11.53
CA GLY A 190 5.44 21.06 10.20
C GLY A 190 6.57 21.70 9.39
N SER A 191 7.77 21.83 9.96
CA SER A 191 8.95 22.26 9.22
C SER A 191 9.46 21.13 8.32
N ASP A 192 9.83 21.45 7.08
CA ASP A 192 10.39 20.49 6.10
C ASP A 192 11.78 19.95 6.50
N ARG A 193 12.22 20.25 7.73
CA ARG A 193 13.55 19.98 8.24
C ARG A 193 13.67 18.50 8.63
N MET A 194 14.65 17.85 8.02
CA MET A 194 15.11 16.53 8.44
C MET A 194 15.75 16.62 9.83
N VAL A 195 15.23 15.85 10.77
CA VAL A 195 15.82 15.66 12.10
C VAL A 195 16.90 14.58 12.03
N GLU A 196 16.66 13.54 11.23
CA GLU A 196 17.58 12.42 11.03
C GLU A 196 17.81 12.20 9.52
N ARG A 197 19.07 12.05 9.10
CA ARG A 197 19.40 11.84 7.69
C ARG A 197 19.16 10.37 7.32
N PRO A 198 18.71 10.08 6.08
CA PRO A 198 18.56 8.69 5.64
C PRO A 198 19.91 7.97 5.60
N ARG A 199 19.95 6.76 6.13
CA ARG A 199 21.05 5.81 5.99
C ARG A 199 20.51 4.60 5.23
N LEU A 200 20.55 4.67 3.91
CA LEU A 200 20.04 3.61 3.02
C LEU A 200 21.20 2.72 2.56
N PRO A 201 20.96 1.43 2.24
CA PRO A 201 21.99 0.56 1.71
C PRO A 201 22.33 0.87 0.24
N TRP A 202 21.63 1.83 -0.37
CA TRP A 202 21.82 2.24 -1.76
C TRP A 202 21.95 3.75 -1.92
N LEU A 203 22.44 4.16 -3.09
CA LEU A 203 22.56 5.54 -3.54
C LEU A 203 21.29 5.99 -4.25
N LYS A 204 21.06 7.31 -4.26
CA LYS A 204 19.93 7.91 -4.97
C LYS A 204 19.95 7.64 -6.49
N THR A 205 21.14 7.47 -7.05
CA THR A 205 21.34 7.22 -8.49
C THR A 205 21.21 5.74 -8.87
N ASP A 206 21.14 4.83 -7.89
CA ASP A 206 21.00 3.40 -8.19
C ASP A 206 19.64 3.11 -8.84
N SER A 207 19.66 2.22 -9.85
CA SER A 207 18.45 1.70 -10.49
C SER A 207 17.62 0.88 -9.50
N PRO A 208 16.31 0.69 -9.72
CA PRO A 208 15.45 -0.11 -8.83
C PRO A 208 16.00 -1.51 -8.54
N ASP A 209 16.51 -2.20 -9.57
CA ASP A 209 17.13 -3.53 -9.47
C ASP A 209 18.39 -3.49 -8.58
N ALA A 210 19.29 -2.52 -8.80
CA ALA A 210 20.48 -2.36 -7.98
C ALA A 210 20.16 -2.04 -6.51
N ARG A 211 19.12 -1.23 -6.26
CA ARG A 211 18.66 -0.94 -4.89
C ARG A 211 18.17 -2.19 -4.18
N PHE A 212 17.41 -3.03 -4.89
CA PHE A 212 16.90 -4.27 -4.33
C PHE A 212 18.03 -5.26 -4.01
N ARG A 213 19.00 -5.45 -4.92
CA ARG A 213 20.19 -6.26 -4.63
C ARG A 213 20.96 -5.76 -3.41
N LYS A 214 21.10 -4.43 -3.25
CA LYS A 214 21.76 -3.83 -2.08
C LYS A 214 20.96 -3.99 -0.78
N LEU A 215 19.62 -4.02 -0.86
CA LEU A 215 18.77 -4.34 0.30
C LEU A 215 19.05 -5.77 0.80
N ILE A 216 19.17 -6.74 -0.12
CA ILE A 216 19.50 -8.13 0.21
C ILE A 216 20.91 -8.21 0.78
N ALA A 217 21.90 -7.61 0.11
CA ALA A 217 23.29 -7.62 0.56
C ALA A 217 23.46 -7.04 1.97
N ALA A 218 22.66 -6.04 2.36
CA ALA A 218 22.66 -5.46 3.70
C ALA A 218 22.20 -6.45 4.78
N ILE A 219 21.33 -7.41 4.45
CA ILE A 219 20.95 -8.51 5.36
C ILE A 219 22.02 -9.60 5.37
N ASP A 220 22.57 -9.95 4.21
CA ASP A 220 23.63 -10.95 4.10
C ASP A 220 24.87 -10.53 4.92
N GLU A 221 25.26 -9.26 4.86
CA GLU A 221 26.31 -8.70 5.70
C GLU A 221 26.01 -8.91 7.20
N LYS A 222 24.76 -8.69 7.63
CA LYS A 222 24.35 -8.92 9.01
C LYS A 222 24.32 -10.39 9.42
N LEU A 223 24.02 -11.29 8.49
CA LEU A 223 24.13 -12.73 8.71
C LEU A 223 25.59 -13.17 8.91
N THR A 224 26.56 -12.47 8.31
CA THR A 224 27.99 -12.76 8.58
C THR A 224 28.46 -12.25 9.94
N GLU A 225 27.86 -11.16 10.44
CA GLU A 225 28.20 -10.57 11.75
C GLU A 225 27.53 -11.28 12.93
N THR A 226 26.37 -11.91 12.73
CA THR A 226 25.55 -12.48 13.81
C THR A 226 24.78 -13.71 13.33
N GLU A 227 24.75 -14.78 14.13
CA GLU A 227 24.10 -16.06 13.78
C GLU A 227 22.57 -15.96 13.59
N SER A 228 21.93 -14.91 14.11
CA SER A 228 20.48 -14.69 14.01
C SER A 228 20.16 -13.19 14.04
N PRO A 229 20.42 -12.46 12.93
CA PRO A 229 20.14 -11.03 12.87
C PRO A 229 18.63 -10.80 12.90
N LYS A 230 18.21 -9.86 13.75
CA LYS A 230 16.81 -9.44 13.82
C LYS A 230 16.57 -8.39 12.75
N LEU A 231 15.65 -8.65 11.83
CA LEU A 231 15.32 -7.71 10.76
C LEU A 231 14.93 -6.35 11.32
N GLU A 232 14.27 -6.35 12.48
CA GLU A 232 13.90 -5.14 13.19
C GLU A 232 15.17 -4.37 13.59
N GLN A 233 16.25 -5.00 14.01
CA GLN A 233 17.49 -4.28 14.36
C GLN A 233 18.21 -3.72 13.14
N THR A 234 18.07 -4.36 11.98
CA THR A 234 18.72 -3.92 10.75
C THR A 234 17.96 -2.80 10.04
N PHE A 235 16.62 -2.90 9.97
CA PHE A 235 15.77 -2.05 9.14
C PHE A 235 14.70 -1.31 9.95
N ASP A 236 14.42 -0.09 9.54
CA ASP A 236 13.19 0.60 9.97
C ASP A 236 11.92 -0.04 9.36
N ASN A 237 10.76 0.39 9.82
CA ASN A 237 9.49 -0.21 9.41
C ASN A 237 9.23 -0.09 7.90
N TYR A 238 9.73 0.96 7.25
CA TYR A 238 9.58 1.13 5.81
C TYR A 238 10.44 0.14 5.03
N LEU A 239 11.71 -0.03 5.42
CA LEU A 239 12.60 -1.00 4.79
C LEU A 239 12.18 -2.44 5.08
N GLN A 240 11.66 -2.72 6.28
CA GLN A 240 10.99 -3.98 6.61
C GLN A 240 9.79 -4.23 5.69
N LEU A 241 8.94 -3.21 5.48
CA LEU A 241 7.82 -3.32 4.54
C LEU A 241 8.30 -3.67 3.12
N LEU A 242 9.35 -3.02 2.62
CA LEU A 242 9.91 -3.36 1.30
C LEU A 242 10.41 -4.81 1.24
N TRP A 243 11.06 -5.28 2.32
CA TRP A 243 11.51 -6.66 2.43
C TRP A 243 10.35 -7.66 2.38
N PHE A 244 9.31 -7.47 3.22
CA PHE A 244 8.15 -8.34 3.23
C PHE A 244 7.38 -8.32 1.92
N LEU A 245 7.21 -7.13 1.31
CA LEU A 245 6.57 -7.02 -0.01
C LEU A 245 7.33 -7.82 -1.07
N ALA A 246 8.65 -7.85 -1.01
CA ALA A 246 9.46 -8.61 -1.96
C ALA A 246 9.32 -10.13 -1.78
N LEU A 247 9.14 -10.61 -0.54
CA LEU A 247 8.91 -12.04 -0.25
C LEU A 247 7.51 -12.50 -0.67
N GLU A 248 6.52 -11.60 -0.59
CA GLU A 248 5.12 -11.90 -0.93
C GLU A 248 4.80 -11.68 -2.42
N ALA A 249 5.64 -10.92 -3.13
CA ALA A 249 5.43 -10.64 -4.54
C ALA A 249 5.65 -11.91 -5.38
N PRO A 250 4.75 -12.26 -6.31
CA PRO A 250 4.92 -13.40 -7.21
C PRO A 250 5.88 -13.03 -8.35
N LEU A 251 7.11 -12.65 -8.01
CA LEU A 251 8.19 -12.28 -8.91
C LEU A 251 9.27 -13.36 -8.86
N ASP A 252 10.05 -13.47 -9.93
CA ASP A 252 11.24 -14.30 -9.91
C ASP A 252 12.21 -13.75 -8.85
N TYR A 253 12.74 -14.65 -8.02
CA TYR A 253 13.79 -14.30 -7.08
C TYR A 253 15.04 -13.83 -7.84
N VAL A 254 15.82 -12.94 -7.22
CA VAL A 254 16.98 -12.30 -7.86
C VAL A 254 17.91 -13.32 -8.51
N ASP A 255 18.23 -14.41 -7.79
CA ASP A 255 19.12 -15.47 -8.28
C ASP A 255 18.57 -16.88 -8.01
N LYS A 256 18.11 -17.16 -6.78
CA LYS A 256 17.57 -18.48 -6.37
C LYS A 256 16.51 -18.32 -5.29
N HIS A 257 15.55 -19.24 -5.26
CA HIS A 257 14.55 -19.30 -4.19
C HIS A 257 15.26 -19.50 -2.83
N PRO A 258 14.91 -18.75 -1.76
CA PRO A 258 15.57 -18.85 -0.46
C PRO A 258 15.20 -20.11 0.33
N PHE A 259 14.29 -20.94 -0.20
CA PHE A 259 13.90 -22.26 0.32
C PHE A 259 14.11 -23.35 -0.71
#